data_AF-A0A2M7ACA2-F1
#
_entry.id   AF-A0A2M7ACA2-F1
#
_cell.length_a   1.000
_cell.length_b   1.000
_cell.length_c   1.000
_cell.angle_alpha   90.00
_cell.angle_beta   90.00
_cell.angle_gamma   90.00
#
_symmetry.space_group_name_H-M   'P 1'
#
loop_
_entity.id
_entity.type
_entity.pdbx_description
1 polymer ?
#
loop_
_entity_poly.entity_id
_entity_poly.type
_entity_poly.pdbx_seq_one_letter_code
_entity_poly.pdbx_strand_id
1 'polypeptide(L)'
;MDDLFQATIEEKFKVLTSSVDELRSFLPKQRQEYAEDTKTQPAVERVCQKIIECTIDTNSEVLRRIDKSRAPRGRAGFQRMLELGIVGGKTYRRFAEEPNAYLFATSSSTSTTKSTPSPPTTPPNA
;
A
#
# COMPACT_ATOMS: atom_id res chain seq x y z
N MET A 1 33.10 2.15 -10.61
CA MET A 1 31.89 2.98 -10.34
C MET A 1 30.63 2.12 -10.43
N ASP A 2 30.57 1.15 -11.34
CA ASP A 2 29.44 0.23 -11.47
C ASP A 2 29.30 -0.73 -10.28
N ASP A 3 30.40 -1.20 -9.69
CA ASP A 3 30.38 -2.12 -8.54
C ASP A 3 29.73 -1.49 -7.30
N LEU A 4 29.92 -0.19 -7.07
CA LEU A 4 29.34 0.53 -5.92
C LEU A 4 27.84 0.73 -6.09
N PHE A 5 27.39 1.04 -7.31
CA PHE A 5 25.97 1.14 -7.64
C PHE A 5 25.28 -0.22 -7.46
N GLN A 6 25.88 -1.29 -8.01
CA GLN A 6 25.36 -2.63 -7.88
C GLN A 6 25.26 -3.05 -6.41
N ALA A 7 26.32 -2.85 -5.62
CA ALA A 7 26.31 -3.15 -4.19
C ALA A 7 25.23 -2.36 -3.43
N THR A 8 24.98 -1.10 -3.81
CA THR A 8 23.92 -0.28 -3.20
C THR A 8 22.53 -0.84 -3.49
N ILE A 9 22.27 -1.23 -4.73
CA ILE A 9 20.99 -1.84 -5.13
C ILE A 9 20.79 -3.20 -4.45
N GLU A 10 21.82 -4.04 -4.41
CA GLU A 10 21.78 -5.34 -3.73
C GLU A 10 21.48 -5.18 -2.24
N GLU A 11 22.11 -4.21 -1.58
CA GLU A 11 21.85 -3.92 -0.17
C GLU A 11 20.41 -3.46 0.06
N LYS A 12 19.86 -2.61 -0.81
CA LYS A 12 18.44 -2.20 -0.73
C LYS A 12 17.50 -3.40 -0.90
N PHE A 13 17.80 -4.34 -1.81
CA PHE A 13 17.00 -5.56 -1.94
C PHE A 13 17.07 -6.48 -0.72
N LYS A 14 18.22 -6.58 -0.05
CA LYS A 14 18.34 -7.31 1.22
C LYS A 14 17.46 -6.67 2.30
N VAL A 15 17.54 -5.33 2.44
CA VAL A 15 16.71 -4.58 3.41
C VAL A 15 15.22 -4.79 3.12
N LEU A 16 14.81 -4.69 1.85
CA LEU A 16 13.43 -4.90 1.44
C LEU A 16 12.95 -6.32 1.79
N THR A 17 13.77 -7.33 1.50
CA THR A 17 13.46 -8.74 1.79
C THR A 17 13.30 -8.97 3.29
N SER A 18 14.28 -8.52 4.10
CA SER A 18 14.19 -8.65 5.56
C SER A 18 12.98 -7.91 6.14
N SER A 19 12.63 -6.74 5.60
CA SER A 19 11.43 -6.03 6.06
C SER A 19 10.12 -6.71 5.67
N VAL A 20 10.06 -7.38 4.52
CA VAL A 20 8.90 -8.19 4.15
C VAL A 20 8.77 -9.42 5.07
N ASP A 21 9.89 -10.06 5.41
CA ASP A 21 9.87 -11.20 6.35
C ASP A 21 9.51 -10.77 7.78
N GLU A 22 10.00 -9.61 8.21
CA GLU A 22 9.59 -8.96 9.46
C GLU A 22 8.08 -8.67 9.46
N LEU A 23 7.54 -8.09 8.38
CA LEU A 23 6.11 -7.82 8.25
C LEU A 23 5.28 -9.11 8.39
N ARG A 24 5.71 -10.20 7.74
CA ARG A 24 5.03 -11.51 7.82
C ARG A 24 4.91 -12.03 9.26
N SER A 25 5.89 -11.73 10.12
CA SER A 25 5.85 -12.14 11.53
C SER A 25 4.75 -11.45 12.34
N PHE A 26 4.27 -10.29 11.87
CA PHE A 26 3.23 -9.49 12.51
C PHE A 26 1.84 -9.67 11.92
N LEU A 27 1.72 -10.27 10.73
CA LEU A 27 0.43 -10.39 10.04
C LEU A 27 -0.42 -11.49 10.68
N PRO A 28 -1.56 -11.16 11.32
CA PRO A 28 -2.46 -12.17 11.84
C PRO A 28 -3.17 -12.91 10.70
N LYS A 29 -3.74 -14.07 10.99
CA LYS A 29 -4.47 -14.87 10.00
C LYS A 29 -5.81 -14.24 9.61
N GLN A 30 -6.36 -13.37 10.47
CA GLN A 30 -7.66 -12.74 10.27
C GLN A 30 -7.61 -11.23 10.51
N ARG A 31 -8.41 -10.48 9.74
CA ARG A 31 -8.50 -9.02 9.83
C ARG A 31 -8.98 -8.53 11.20
N GLN A 32 -9.90 -9.26 11.83
CA GLN A 32 -10.48 -8.86 13.11
C GLN A 32 -9.42 -8.91 14.24
N GLU A 33 -8.59 -9.95 14.23
CA GLU A 33 -7.45 -10.10 15.14
C GLU A 33 -6.46 -8.92 15.01
N TYR A 34 -6.20 -8.45 13.79
CA TYR A 34 -5.38 -7.24 13.57
C TYR A 34 -6.02 -5.99 14.17
N ALA A 35 -7.33 -5.80 13.99
CA ALA A 35 -8.02 -4.60 14.41
C ALA A 35 -8.03 -4.43 15.93
N GLU A 36 -8.03 -5.54 16.66
CA GLU A 36 -8.04 -5.58 18.12
C GLU A 36 -6.60 -5.52 18.71
N ASP A 37 -5.57 -5.90 17.94
CA ASP A 37 -4.17 -5.86 18.36
C ASP A 37 -3.51 -4.47 18.23
N THR A 38 -3.88 -3.59 19.14
CA THR A 38 -3.31 -2.23 19.28
C THR A 38 -1.81 -2.20 19.60
N LYS A 39 -1.20 -3.31 20.03
CA LYS A 39 0.23 -3.36 20.37
C LYS A 39 1.09 -3.61 19.13
N THR A 40 0.60 -4.43 18.21
CA THR A 40 1.35 -4.82 17.00
C THR A 40 1.13 -3.85 15.84
N GLN A 41 0.00 -3.13 15.80
CA GLN A 41 -0.32 -2.13 14.77
C GLN A 41 0.81 -1.09 14.52
N PRO A 42 1.41 -0.44 15.54
CA PRO A 42 2.51 0.51 15.30
C PRO A 42 3.78 -0.13 14.73
N ALA A 43 4.04 -1.40 15.06
CA ALA A 43 5.17 -2.13 14.49
C ALA A 43 4.93 -2.43 13.01
N VAL A 44 3.72 -2.87 12.65
CA VAL A 44 3.30 -3.09 11.26
C VAL A 44 3.39 -1.79 10.45
N GLU A 45 2.89 -0.68 10.98
CA GLU A 45 2.99 0.63 10.33
C GLU A 45 4.44 1.01 10.04
N ARG A 46 5.32 0.88 11.04
CA ARG A 46 6.75 1.19 10.89
C ARG A 46 7.44 0.31 9.84
N VAL A 47 7.13 -0.98 9.81
CA VAL A 47 7.71 -1.90 8.82
C VAL A 47 7.20 -1.57 7.41
N CYS A 48 5.91 -1.27 7.26
CA CYS A 48 5.34 -0.80 6.00
C CYS A 48 6.01 0.50 5.52
N GLN A 49 6.23 1.46 6.42
CA GLN A 49 6.94 2.70 6.10
C GLN A 49 8.36 2.41 5.59
N LYS A 50 9.10 1.52 6.27
CA LYS A 50 10.46 1.11 5.86
C LYS A 50 10.48 0.47 4.47
N ILE A 51 9.51 -0.38 4.15
CA ILE A 51 9.36 -0.99 2.82
C ILE A 51 9.12 0.08 1.75
N ILE A 52 8.22 1.02 2.01
CA ILE A 52 7.86 2.09 1.07
C ILE A 52 9.07 3.00 0.82
N GLU A 53 9.75 3.45 1.87
CA GLU A 53 10.94 4.30 1.77
C GLU A 53 12.08 3.60 1.03
N CYS A 54 12.36 2.33 1.36
CA CYS A 54 13.37 1.53 0.68
C CYS A 54 13.08 1.38 -0.83
N THR A 55 11.81 1.22 -1.20
CA THR A 55 11.38 1.15 -2.60
C THR A 55 11.60 2.49 -3.32
N ILE A 56 11.23 3.61 -2.69
CA ILE A 56 11.43 4.96 -3.24
C ILE A 56 12.92 5.28 -3.42
N ASP A 57 13.75 4.92 -2.45
CA ASP A 57 15.19 5.07 -2.52
C ASP A 57 15.78 4.26 -3.67
N THR A 58 15.38 3.00 -3.81
CA THR A 58 15.84 2.12 -4.89
C THR A 58 15.53 2.71 -6.25
N ASN A 59 14.30 3.20 -6.45
CA ASN A 59 13.92 3.90 -7.68
C ASN A 59 14.81 5.11 -7.93
N SER A 60 15.09 5.88 -6.88
CA SER A 60 15.92 7.08 -6.99
C SER A 60 17.35 6.75 -7.42
N GLU A 61 17.94 5.68 -6.89
CA GLU A 61 19.29 5.24 -7.30
C GLU A 61 19.31 4.74 -8.75
N VAL A 62 18.32 3.94 -9.15
CA VAL A 62 18.19 3.47 -10.54
C VAL A 62 18.06 4.64 -11.51
N LEU A 63 17.21 5.63 -11.19
CA LEU A 63 17.00 6.81 -12.01
C LEU A 63 18.25 7.68 -12.12
N ARG A 64 18.99 7.88 -11.02
CA ARG A 64 20.28 8.61 -11.06
C ARG A 64 21.28 7.94 -11.99
N ARG A 65 21.28 6.61 -12.07
CA ARG A 65 22.22 5.87 -12.92
C ARG A 65 21.88 5.96 -14.41
N ILE A 66 20.59 6.04 -14.75
CA ILE A 66 20.09 6.04 -16.12
C ILE A 66 20.02 7.46 -16.69
N ASP A 67 19.39 8.38 -15.97
CA ASP A 67 19.03 9.72 -16.48
C ASP A 67 20.04 10.80 -16.05
N LYS A 68 20.98 10.48 -15.13
CA LYS A 68 21.99 11.38 -14.51
C LYS A 68 21.43 12.69 -13.92
N SER A 69 20.12 12.90 -14.00
CA SER A 69 19.37 14.02 -13.48
C SER A 69 19.00 13.77 -12.02
N ARG A 70 18.55 14.83 -11.32
CA ARG A 70 18.07 14.69 -9.94
C ARG A 70 16.81 13.82 -9.96
N ALA A 71 16.94 12.58 -9.51
CA ALA A 71 15.82 11.65 -9.48
C ALA A 71 14.63 12.22 -8.70
N PRO A 72 13.43 12.27 -9.30
CA PRO A 72 12.23 12.69 -8.60
C PRO A 72 11.90 11.73 -7.44
N ARG A 73 11.42 12.28 -6.32
CA ARG A 73 11.11 11.51 -5.10
C ARG A 73 9.65 11.03 -5.09
N GLY A 74 9.38 9.99 -4.29
CA GLY A 74 8.04 9.48 -4.07
C GLY A 74 7.36 9.01 -5.36
N ARG A 75 6.11 9.41 -5.57
CA ARG A 75 5.30 8.99 -6.74
C ARG A 75 5.87 9.42 -8.09
N ALA A 76 6.49 10.60 -8.14
CA ALA A 76 7.09 11.12 -9.37
C ALA A 76 8.27 10.24 -9.85
N GLY A 77 8.94 9.54 -8.93
CA GLY A 77 9.95 8.53 -9.27
C GLY A 77 9.36 7.36 -10.09
N PHE A 78 8.20 6.85 -9.69
CA PHE A 78 7.53 5.76 -10.41
C PHE A 78 7.04 6.18 -11.80
N GLN A 79 6.57 7.43 -11.95
CA GLN A 79 6.20 7.97 -13.25
C GLN A 79 7.42 8.05 -14.17
N ARG A 80 8.56 8.53 -13.67
CA ARG A 80 9.79 8.59 -14.46
C ARG A 80 10.27 7.19 -14.87
N MET A 81 10.14 6.20 -13.99
CA MET A 81 10.46 4.81 -14.34
C MET A 81 9.55 4.23 -15.44
N LEU A 82 8.28 4.63 -15.48
CA LEU A 82 7.36 4.26 -16.58
C LEU A 82 7.78 4.92 -17.89
N GLU A 83 8.07 6.23 -17.87
CA GLU A 83 8.51 7.00 -19.05
C GLU A 83 9.79 6.42 -19.67
N LEU A 84 10.70 5.90 -18.83
CA LEU A 84 11.95 5.26 -19.26
C LEU A 84 11.78 3.77 -19.64
N GLY A 85 10.58 3.19 -19.54
CA GLY A 85 10.31 1.79 -19.86
C GLY A 85 10.90 0.77 -18.86
N ILE A 86 11.38 1.22 -17.70
CA ILE A 86 11.95 0.36 -16.65
C ILE A 86 10.84 -0.49 -16.00
N VAL A 87 9.66 0.09 -15.84
CA VAL A 87 8.47 -0.60 -15.34
C VAL A 87 7.32 -0.47 -16.34
N GLY A 88 6.51 -1.53 -16.47
CA GLY A 88 5.30 -1.50 -17.29
C GLY A 88 4.15 -0.74 -16.63
N GLY A 89 3.17 -0.30 -17.44
CA GLY A 89 2.00 0.45 -16.96
C GLY A 89 1.17 -0.27 -15.89
N LYS A 90 1.13 -1.60 -15.88
CA LYS A 90 0.47 -2.38 -14.81
C LYS A 90 1.16 -2.20 -13.45
N THR A 91 2.50 -2.18 -13.43
CA THR A 91 3.28 -1.97 -12.21
C THR A 91 3.14 -0.53 -11.75
N TYR A 92 3.23 0.45 -12.67
CA TYR A 92 3.04 1.86 -12.35
C TYR A 92 1.68 2.13 -11.68
N ARG A 93 0.58 1.60 -12.23
CA ARG A 93 -0.78 1.83 -11.70
C ARG A 93 -0.93 1.42 -10.24
N ARG A 94 -0.32 0.30 -9.84
CA ARG A 94 -0.34 -0.19 -8.45
C ARG A 94 0.31 0.76 -7.45
N PHE A 95 1.24 1.61 -7.91
CA PHE A 95 1.99 2.52 -7.04
C PHE A 95 1.54 3.98 -7.17
N ALA A 96 1.02 4.39 -8.32
CA ALA A 96 0.76 5.79 -8.63
C ALA A 96 -0.73 6.17 -8.71
N GLU A 97 -1.60 5.27 -9.20
CA GLU A 97 -2.99 5.60 -9.53
C GLU A 97 -4.01 5.17 -8.46
N GLU A 98 -3.67 4.28 -7.54
CA GLU A 98 -4.58 3.85 -6.47
C GLU A 98 -4.21 4.43 -5.10
N PRO A 99 -4.63 5.67 -4.76
CA PRO A 99 -4.54 6.15 -3.39
C PRO A 99 -5.58 5.47 -2.46
N ASN A 100 -6.65 4.86 -3.00
CA ASN A 100 -7.84 4.52 -2.23
C ASN A 100 -8.26 3.05 -2.21
N ALA A 101 -7.65 2.14 -2.99
CA ALA A 101 -8.08 0.73 -2.98
C ALA A 101 -7.81 0.03 -1.63
N TYR A 102 -6.80 0.48 -0.89
CA TYR A 102 -6.47 -0.06 0.43
C TYR A 102 -7.12 0.69 1.61
N LEU A 103 -7.67 1.88 1.40
CA LEU A 103 -8.23 2.71 2.47
C LEU A 103 -9.75 2.52 2.68
N PHE A 104 -10.48 1.87 1.76
CA PHE A 104 -11.95 1.80 1.81
C PHE A 104 -12.60 0.41 1.82
N ALA A 105 -11.83 -0.69 1.90
CA ALA A 105 -12.44 -2.02 2.18
C ALA A 105 -12.98 -2.16 3.64
N THR A 106 -13.09 -1.05 4.39
CA THR A 106 -13.62 -0.92 5.76
C THR A 106 -15.06 -0.40 5.84
N SER A 107 -15.75 -0.05 4.73
CA SER A 107 -17.06 0.62 4.85
C SER A 107 -18.11 0.18 3.83
N SER A 108 -18.23 -1.13 3.56
CA SER A 108 -19.35 -1.64 2.77
C SER A 108 -19.73 -3.05 3.21
N SER A 109 -20.16 -3.20 4.45
CA SER A 109 -21.01 -4.31 4.85
C SER A 109 -21.92 -3.88 6.00
N THR A 110 -23.19 -4.23 5.87
CA THR A 110 -24.30 -4.13 6.83
C THR A 110 -25.00 -2.77 6.98
N SER A 111 -26.06 -2.58 6.20
CA SER A 111 -27.43 -2.57 6.76
C SER A 111 -28.46 -2.69 5.64
N THR A 112 -28.82 -3.94 5.31
CA THR A 112 -30.09 -4.23 4.63
C THR A 112 -31.20 -3.88 5.60
N THR A 113 -31.95 -2.82 5.34
CA THR A 113 -33.17 -2.48 6.04
C THR A 113 -34.21 -3.57 5.79
N LYS A 114 -34.45 -4.42 6.79
CA LYS A 114 -35.62 -5.30 6.83
C LYS A 114 -36.79 -4.46 7.33
N SER A 115 -37.53 -3.84 6.41
CA SER A 115 -38.78 -3.14 6.71
C SER A 115 -39.82 -4.13 7.23
N THR A 116 -40.14 -4.05 8.51
CA THR A 116 -41.28 -4.74 9.11
C THR A 116 -42.57 -3.98 8.74
N PRO A 117 -43.60 -4.62 8.18
CA PRO A 117 -44.88 -3.94 7.94
C PRO A 117 -45.65 -3.80 9.25
N SER A 118 -46.04 -2.57 9.59
CA SER A 118 -47.00 -2.27 10.68
C SER A 118 -48.43 -2.66 10.27
N PRO A 119 -49.29 -3.07 11.22
CA PRO A 119 -50.66 -3.50 10.93
C PRO A 119 -51.58 -2.34 10.51
N PRO A 120 -52.64 -2.61 9.73
CA PRO A 120 -53.54 -1.57 9.21
C PRO A 120 -54.43 -0.99 10.31
N THR A 121 -54.44 0.34 10.42
CA THR A 121 -55.34 1.10 11.29
C THR A 121 -56.68 1.29 10.59
N THR A 122 -57.75 0.72 11.15
CA THR A 122 -59.14 0.94 10.70
C THR A 122 -59.56 2.40 10.98
N PRO A 123 -60.19 3.12 10.03
CA PRO A 123 -60.71 4.46 10.29
C PRO A 123 -62.03 4.41 11.10
N PRO A 124 -62.32 5.42 11.93
CA PRO A 124 -63.54 5.47 12.73
C PRO A 124 -64.78 5.81 11.88
N ASN A 125 -65.90 5.18 12.24
CA ASN A 125 -67.25 5.40 11.69
C ASN A 125 -67.66 6.88 11.63
N ALA A 126 -68.32 7.23 10.53
CA ALA A 126 -69.38 8.24 10.46
C ALA A 126 -70.50 7.68 9.57
#